data_AF-A0A7C3YH43-F1
#
_entry.id   AF-A0A7C3YH43-F1
#
_cell.length_a   1.000
_cell.length_b   1.000
_cell.length_c   1.000
_cell.angle_alpha   90.00
_cell.angle_beta   90.00
_cell.angle_gamma   90.00
#
_symmetry.space_group_name_H-M   'P 1'
#
loop_
_entity.id
_entity.type
_entity.pdbx_description
1 polymer ?
#
loop_
_entity_poly.entity_id
_entity_poly.type
_entity_poly.pdbx_seq_one_letter_code
_entity_poly.pdbx_strand_id
1 'polypeptide(L)' 'MRDKLIKLRKEHGYTQKLIAQMLGVSRSFYARIESGIRNPSYGLAKHIASILDADPEDIFLNIDCFRMKP' A
#
# COMPACT_ATOMS: atom_id res chain seq x y z
N MET A 1 -7.26 -1.85 9.36
CA MET A 1 -6.01 -2.55 8.99
C MET A 1 -6.15 -3.06 7.56
N ARG A 2 -5.07 -3.07 6.77
CA ARG A 2 -5.06 -3.53 5.37
C ARG A 2 -4.39 -4.90 5.30
N ASP A 3 -5.12 -5.93 5.67
CA ASP A 3 -4.55 -7.28 5.83
C ASP A 3 -3.98 -7.85 4.53
N LYS A 4 -4.63 -7.56 3.39
CA LYS A 4 -4.13 -7.96 2.06
C LYS A 4 -2.79 -7.31 1.72
N LEU A 5 -2.62 -6.02 1.99
CA LEU A 5 -1.34 -5.32 1.81
C LEU A 5 -0.23 -5.95 2.66
N ILE A 6 -0.54 -6.23 3.94
CA ILE A 6 0.41 -6.85 4.87
C ILE A 6 0.79 -8.25 4.41
N LYS A 7 -0.19 -9.04 3.94
CA LYS A 7 0.00 -10.40 3.44
C LYS A 7 0.92 -10.39 2.22
N LEU A 8 0.58 -9.63 1.18
CA LEU A 8 1.40 -9.51 -0.04
C LEU A 8 2.83 -9.08 0.29
N ARG A 9 3.01 -8.04 1.12
CA ARG A 9 4.35 -7.62 1.55
C ARG A 9 5.15 -8.77 2.17
N LYS A 10 4.53 -9.58 3.02
CA LYS A 10 5.18 -10.72 3.68
C LYS A 10 5.46 -11.86 2.71
N GLU A 11 4.58 -12.14 1.75
CA GLU A 11 4.78 -13.14 0.70
C GLU A 11 6.00 -12.81 -0.17
N HIS A 12 6.24 -11.52 -0.44
CA HIS A 12 7.46 -11.05 -1.09
C HIS A 12 8.69 -11.01 -0.17
N GLY A 13 8.58 -11.39 1.11
CA GLY A 13 9.68 -11.36 2.07
C GLY A 13 10.11 -9.94 2.49
N TYR A 14 9.32 -8.92 2.18
CA TYR A 14 9.70 -7.53 2.46
C TYR A 14 9.39 -7.14 3.91
N THR A 15 10.32 -6.41 4.54
CA THR A 15 10.02 -5.71 5.80
C THR A 15 9.34 -4.37 5.51
N GLN A 16 8.64 -3.80 6.49
CA GLN A 16 8.10 -2.44 6.37
C GLN A 16 9.19 -1.38 6.08
N LYS A 17 10.42 -1.61 6.56
CA LYS A 17 11.56 -0.72 6.29
C LYS A 17 11.99 -0.82 4.82
N LEU A 18 12.12 -2.05 4.31
CA LEU A 18 12.58 -2.29 2.94
C LEU A 18 11.61 -1.71 1.91
N ILE A 19 10.31 -1.98 2.04
CA ILE A 19 9.33 -1.44 1.11
C ILE A 19 9.20 0.09 1.21
N ALA A 20 9.32 0.66 2.41
CA ALA A 20 9.36 2.10 2.58
C ALA A 20 10.57 2.74 1.88
N GLN A 21 11.73 2.09 1.93
CA GLN A 21 12.93 2.52 1.20
C GLN A 21 12.72 2.46 -0.32
N MET A 22 12.14 1.38 -0.85
CA MET A 22 11.82 1.25 -2.28
C MET A 22 10.84 2.33 -2.76
N LEU A 23 9.91 2.73 -1.90
CA LEU A 23 8.92 3.76 -2.18
C LEU A 23 9.44 5.20 -1.94
N GLY A 24 10.63 5.37 -1.37
CA GLY A 24 11.15 6.68 -0.99
C GLY A 24 10.37 7.37 0.13
N VAL A 25 9.74 6.60 1.03
CA VAL A 25 8.95 7.13 2.16
C VAL A 25 9.51 6.67 3.51
N SER A 26 9.04 7.26 4.60
CA SER A 26 9.43 6.79 5.93
C SER A 26 8.73 5.47 6.30
N ARG A 27 9.42 4.63 7.08
CA ARG A 27 8.86 3.36 7.60
C ARG A 27 7.58 3.58 8.42
N SER A 28 7.52 4.66 9.20
CA SER A 28 6.33 5.02 9.99
C SER A 28 5.16 5.42 9.10
N PHE A 29 5.41 6.14 8.00
CA PHE A 29 4.38 6.49 7.02
C PHE A 29 3.80 5.24 6.36
N TYR A 30 4.65 4.32 5.88
CA TYR A 30 4.19 3.04 5.33
C TYR A 30 3.42 2.20 6.36
N ALA A 31 3.86 2.14 7.62
CA ALA A 31 3.13 1.45 8.68
C ALA A 31 1.73 2.04 8.93
N ARG A 32 1.56 3.36 8.81
CA ARG A 32 0.24 4.03 8.89
C ARG A 32 -0.67 3.71 7.70
N ILE A 33 -0.08 3.39 6.54
CA ILE A 33 -0.82 2.85 5.40
C ILE A 33 -1.27 1.42 5.73
N GLU A 34 -0.41 0.55 6.22
CA GLU A 34 -0.84 -0.82 6.59
C GLU A 34 -1.91 -0.84 7.68
N SER A 35 -1.84 0.05 8.67
CA SER A 35 -2.83 0.11 9.74
C SER A 35 -4.19 0.67 9.30
N GLY A 36 -4.25 1.40 8.18
CA GLY A 36 -5.46 2.10 7.73
C GLY A 36 -5.57 3.54 8.24
N ILE A 37 -4.64 4.00 9.10
CA ILE A 37 -4.65 5.36 9.66
C ILE A 37 -4.44 6.41 8.56
N ARG A 38 -3.68 6.08 7.51
CA ARG A 38 -3.40 6.97 6.39
C ARG A 38 -3.75 6.29 5.07
N ASN A 39 -4.32 7.07 4.16
CA ASN A 39 -4.55 6.66 2.78
C ASN A 39 -3.37 7.12 1.92
N PRO A 40 -2.81 6.24 1.06
CA PRO A 40 -1.85 6.67 0.04
C PRO A 40 -2.54 7.54 -1.00
N SER A 41 -1.76 8.36 -1.71
CA SER A 41 -2.24 8.96 -2.97
C SER A 41 -2.43 7.85 -4.02
N TYR A 42 -3.19 8.13 -5.08
CA TYR A 42 -3.40 7.18 -6.17
C TYR A 42 -2.07 6.73 -6.80
N GLY A 43 -1.14 7.67 -7.05
CA GLY A 43 0.19 7.35 -7.57
C GLY A 43 1.00 6.46 -6.64
N LEU A 44 0.98 6.72 -5.33
CA LEU A 44 1.68 5.89 -4.36
C LEU A 44 1.04 4.49 -4.27
N ALA A 45 -0.29 4.42 -4.32
CA ALA A 45 -1.02 3.15 -4.31
C ALA A 45 -0.67 2.29 -5.53
N LYS A 46 -0.61 2.89 -6.73
CA LYS A 46 -0.11 2.21 -7.95
C LYS A 46 1.32 1.72 -7.79
N HIS A 47 2.20 2.55 -7.22
CA HIS A 47 3.59 2.17 -7.03
C HIS A 47 3.74 1.00 -6.04
N ILE A 48 2.99 1.02 -4.93
CA ILE A 48 2.93 -0.10 -3.98
C ILE A 48 2.46 -1.38 -4.67
N ALA A 49 1.37 -1.29 -5.42
CA ALA A 49 0.78 -2.43 -6.11
C ALA A 49 1.74 -3.03 -7.15
N SER A 50 2.46 -2.18 -7.90
CA SER A 50 3.50 -2.60 -8.84
C SER A 50 4.67 -3.33 -8.18
N ILE A 51 5.12 -2.89 -7.00
CA ILE A 51 6.19 -3.57 -6.24
C ILE A 51 5.75 -4.96 -5.73
N LEU A 52 4.45 -5.11 -5.47
CA LEU A 52 3.83 -6.32 -4.91
C LEU A 52 3.13 -7.18 -5.98
N ASP A 53 3.38 -6.91 -7.26
CA ASP A 53 2.79 -7.62 -8.41
C ASP A 53 1.28 -7.86 -8.28
N ALA A 54 0.55 -6.80 -7.90
CA ALA A 54 -0.87 -6.85 -7.60
C ALA A 54 -1.60 -5.65 -8.19
N ASP A 55 -2.93 -5.74 -8.27
CA ASP A 55 -3.75 -4.62 -8.69
C ASP A 55 -3.98 -3.65 -7.50
N PRO A 56 -3.77 -2.33 -7.67
CA PRO A 56 -4.04 -1.35 -6.61
C PRO A 56 -5.50 -1.36 -6.15
N GLU A 57 -6.46 -1.64 -7.02
CA GLU A 57 -7.88 -1.72 -6.67
C GLU A 57 -8.10 -2.88 -5.70
N ASP A 58 -7.46 -4.01 -5.97
CA ASP A 58 -7.47 -5.20 -5.13
C ASP A 58 -6.96 -4.98 -3.71
N ILE A 59 -6.01 -4.06 -3.53
CA ILE A 59 -5.40 -3.71 -2.23
C ILE A 59 -6.17 -2.57 -1.53
N PHE A 60 -6.72 -1.64 -2.31
CA PHE A 60 -7.21 -0.35 -1.84
C PHE A 60 -8.68 -0.05 -2.16
N LEU A 61 -9.48 -1.07 -2.51
CA LEU A 61 -10.93 -1.02 -2.81
C LEU A 61 -11.75 -0.06 -1.94
N ASN A 62 -11.47 0.00 -0.63
CA ASN A 62 -12.24 0.78 0.34
C ASN A 62 -11.68 2.20 0.60
N ILE A 63 -10.82 2.71 -0.28
CA ILE A 63 -10.29 4.07 -0.15
C ILE A 63 -11.01 5.01 -1.11
N ASP A 64 -11.47 6.16 -0.61
CA ASP A 64 -12.20 7.15 -1.42
C ASP A 64 -11.42 7.65 -2.65
N CYS A 65 -10.08 7.62 -2.64
CA CYS A 65 -9.28 7.97 -3.82
C CYS A 65 -9.35 6.95 -4.97
N PHE A 66 -9.92 5.75 -4.73
CA PHE A 66 -10.26 4.74 -5.73
C PHE A 66 -11.76 4.71 -6.05
N ARG A 67 -12.58 5.48 -5.32
CA ARG A 67 -13.98 5.72 -5.70
C ARG A 67 -13.99 6.77 -6.79
N MET A 68 -13.78 6.36 -8.03
CA MET A 68 -14.27 7.17 -9.16
C MET A 68 -15.77 7.33 -8.94
N LYS A 69 -16.21 8.55 -8.58
CA LYS A 69 -17.63 8.86 -8.65
C LYS A 69 -18.06 8.71 -10.12
N PRO A 70 -19.23 8.10 -10.39
CA PRO A 70 -19.79 8.03 -11.73
C PRO A 70 -19.99 9.43 -12.32
#